data_AF-A0A0D6M7U6-F1
#
_entry.id   AF-A0A0D6M7U6-F1
#
_cell.length_a   1.000
_cell.length_b   1.000
_cell.length_c   1.000
_cell.angle_alpha   90.00
_cell.angle_beta   90.00
_cell.angle_gamma   90.00
#
_symmetry.space_group_name_H-M   'P 1'
#
loop_
_entity.id
_entity.type
_entity.pdbx_description
1 polymer ?
#
loop_
_entity_poly.entity_id
_entity_poly.type
_entity_poly.pdbx_seq_one_letter_code
_entity_poly.pdbx_strand_id
1 'polypeptide(L)' 'MSRPGYSFVAGKAVIEDRLPMKSKHEPLHRNPLLQLNPVVEAQLTLLHAIYAEVNEEMQKRDRS' A
#
# COMPACT_ATOMS: atom_id res chain seq x y z
N MET A 1 -1.21 28.50 0.54
CA MET A 1 -1.87 27.58 1.49
C MET A 1 -1.10 26.27 1.46
N SER A 2 -0.49 25.87 2.58
CA SER A 2 0.28 24.61 2.67
C SER A 2 -0.67 23.46 2.96
N ARG A 3 -0.71 22.43 2.09
CA ARG A 3 -1.45 21.19 2.36
C ARG A 3 -0.60 20.32 3.29
N PRO A 4 -1.14 19.85 4.42
CA PRO A 4 -0.42 18.93 5.30
C PRO A 4 0.09 17.71 4.52
N GLY A 5 1.37 17.36 4.70
CA GLY A 5 2.03 16.24 4.00
C GLY A 5 2.71 16.59 2.67
N TYR A 6 2.64 17.85 2.22
CA TYR A 6 3.30 18.33 1.00
C TYR A 6 4.09 19.62 1.27
N SER A 7 5.38 19.62 0.94
CA SER A 7 6.20 20.83 0.82
C SER A 7 6.27 21.30 -0.62
N PHE A 8 6.53 22.59 -0.82
CA PHE A 8 6.73 23.15 -2.16
C PHE A 8 8.20 23.53 -2.32
N VAL A 9 8.92 22.79 -3.15
CA VAL A 9 10.31 23.08 -3.51
C VAL A 9 10.34 23.55 -4.96
N ALA A 10 10.87 24.74 -5.22
CA ALA A 10 10.95 25.34 -6.56
C ALA A 10 9.60 25.38 -7.31
N GLY A 11 8.50 25.65 -6.60
CA GLY A 11 7.15 25.71 -7.18
C GLY A 11 6.53 24.35 -7.50
N LYS A 12 7.19 23.24 -7.16
CA LYS A 12 6.67 21.88 -7.31
C LYS A 12 6.30 21.30 -5.94
N ALA A 13 5.13 20.67 -5.86
CA ALA A 13 4.70 19.97 -4.65
C ALA A 13 5.49 18.66 -4.51
N VAL A 14 6.08 18.44 -3.34
CA VAL A 14 6.88 17.27 -2.95
C VAL A 14 6.27 16.69 -1.69
N ILE A 15 6.07 15.37 -1.65
CA ILE A 15 5.52 14.67 -0.48
C ILE A 15 6.64 14.59 0.57
N GLU A 16 6.40 15.12 1.77
CA GLU A 16 7.41 15.17 2.84
C GLU A 16 7.61 13.82 3.54
N ASP A 17 6.61 12.93 3.51
CA ASP A 17 6.67 11.68 4.26
C ASP A 17 6.96 10.47 3.37
N ARG A 18 8.25 10.13 3.25
CA ARG A 18 8.65 8.72 3.15
C ARG A 18 8.52 8.08 4.53
N LEU A 19 7.31 7.97 5.06
CA LEU A 19 7.09 7.08 6.19
C LEU A 19 7.09 5.64 5.65
N PRO A 20 7.84 4.70 6.25
CA PRO A 20 7.64 3.30 5.92
C PRO A 20 6.21 3.00 6.32
N MET A 21 5.35 2.74 5.33
CA MET A 21 4.05 2.14 5.59
C MET A 21 4.33 0.81 6.28
N LYS A 22 4.38 0.84 7.62
CA LYS A 22 4.26 -0.37 8.41
C LYS A 22 2.91 -0.93 7.97
N SER A 23 2.96 -1.94 7.12
CA SER A 23 1.82 -2.76 6.73
C SER A 23 1.33 -3.43 8.00
N LYS A 24 0.56 -2.68 8.79
CA LYS A 24 -0.38 -3.29 9.71
C LYS A 24 -1.25 -4.13 8.80
N HIS A 25 -1.07 -5.44 8.88
CA HIS A 25 -2.07 -6.39 8.43
C HIS A 25 -3.33 -6.09 9.24
N GLU A 26 -4.05 -5.06 8.84
CA GLU A 26 -5.41 -4.86 9.28
C GLU A 26 -6.16 -6.00 8.62
N PRO A 27 -6.67 -6.98 9.39
CA PRO A 27 -7.49 -8.02 8.80
C PRO A 27 -8.64 -7.27 8.14
N LEU A 28 -8.71 -7.36 6.80
CA LEU A 28 -9.84 -6.87 6.02
C LEU A 28 -11.10 -7.31 6.76
N HIS A 29 -11.74 -6.37 7.46
CA HIS A 29 -12.90 -6.64 8.27
C HIS A 29 -14.00 -7.02 7.29
N ARG A 30 -14.10 -8.32 7.01
CA ARG A 30 -15.07 -8.91 6.08
C ARG A 30 -16.44 -8.62 6.67
N ASN A 31 -17.02 -7.53 6.23
CA ASN A 31 -18.36 -7.13 6.62
C ASN A 31 -19.29 -8.25 6.13
N PRO A 32 -19.92 -9.04 7.02
CA PRO A 32 -20.63 -10.26 6.64
C PRO A 32 -21.87 -10.00 5.77
N LEU A 33 -22.28 -8.73 5.66
CA LEU A 33 -23.37 -8.26 4.79
C LEU A 33 -22.89 -7.79 3.41
N LEU A 34 -21.58 -7.61 3.23
CA LEU A 34 -20.95 -7.29 1.95
C LEU A 34 -20.17 -8.51 1.48
N GLN A 35 -20.89 -9.53 1.02
CA GLN A 35 -20.26 -10.64 0.30
C GLN A 35 -19.60 -10.03 -0.95
N LEU A 36 -18.27 -10.02 -0.96
CA LEU A 36 -17.51 -9.57 -2.11
C LEU A 36 -17.83 -10.49 -3.29
N ASN A 37 -17.96 -9.90 -4.48
CA ASN A 37 -18.10 -10.68 -5.69
C ASN A 37 -16.92 -11.67 -5.78
N PRO A 38 -17.16 -12.97 -6.03
CA PRO A 38 -16.10 -13.98 -6.05
C PRO A 38 -14.98 -13.67 -7.05
N VAL A 39 -15.29 -12.97 -8.14
CA VAL A 39 -14.30 -12.47 -9.11
C VAL A 39 -13.39 -11.42 -8.46
N VAL A 40 -13.97 -10.50 -7.68
CA VAL A 40 -13.23 -9.46 -6.97
C VAL A 40 -12.38 -10.07 -5.84
N GLU A 41 -12.88 -11.08 -5.13
CA GLU A 41 -12.09 -11.80 -4.13
C GLU A 41 -10.88 -12.52 -4.77
N ALA A 42 -11.09 -13.19 -5.90
CA ALA A 42 -10.01 -13.84 -6.63
C ALA A 42 -8.97 -12.82 -7.11
N GLN A 43 -9.41 -11.69 -7.66
CA GLN A 43 -8.52 -10.61 -8.09
C GLN A 43 -7.72 -10.01 -6.92
N LEU A 44 -8.36 -9.74 -5.78
CA LEU A 44 -7.68 -9.24 -4.58
C LEU A 44 -6.67 -10.25 -4.05
N THR A 45 -7.02 -11.54 -4.05
CA THR A 45 -6.12 -12.62 -3.63
C THR A 45 -4.87 -12.67 -4.50
N LEU A 46 -5.03 -12.62 -5.82
CA LEU A 46 -3.92 -12.57 -6.77
C LEU A 46 -3.05 -11.33 -6.57
N LEU A 47 -3.67 -10.16 -6.37
CA LEU A 47 -2.95 -8.91 -6.13
C LEU A 47 -2.11 -8.98 -4.85
N HIS A 48 -2.67 -9.54 -3.77
CA HIS A 48 -1.94 -9.73 -2.51
C HIS A 48 -0.73 -10.65 -2.67
N ALA A 49 -0.85 -11.73 -3.46
CA ALA A 49 0.27 -12.63 -3.72
C ALA A 49 1.42 -11.92 -4.46
N ILE A 50 1.09 -11.15 -5.51
CA ILE A 50 2.07 -10.37 -6.27
C ILE A 50 2.75 -9.34 -5.37
N TYR A 51 1.99 -8.64 -4.54
CA TYR A 51 2.54 -7.64 -3.63
C TYR A 51 3.51 -8.25 -2.63
N ALA A 52 3.19 -9.42 -2.06
CA ALA A 52 4.07 -10.13 -1.14
C ALA A 52 5.41 -10.51 -1.81
N GLU A 53 5.36 -11.06 -3.02
CA GLU A 53 6.54 -11.44 -3.79
C GLU A 53 7.43 -10.23 -4.11
N VAL A 54 6.84 -9.14 -4.61
CA VAL A 54 7.58 -7.90 -4.90
C VAL A 54 8.20 -7.31 -3.64
N ASN A 55 7.47 -7.31 -2.53
CA ASN A 55 7.96 -6.80 -1.26
C ASN A 55 9.12 -7.64 -0.71
N GLU A 56 9.06 -8.97 -0.84
CA GLU A 56 10.18 -9.85 -0.48
C GLU A 56 11.42 -9.58 -1.34
N GLU A 57 11.26 -9.43 -2.65
CA GLU A 57 12.37 -9.11 -3.57
C GLU A 57 12.98 -7.74 -3.29
N MET A 58 12.16 -6.74 -2.96
CA MET A 58 12.67 -5.43 -2.52
C MET A 58 13.47 -5.54 -1.22
N GLN A 59 12.98 -6.31 -0.24
CA GLN A 59 13.71 -6.51 1.00
C GLN A 59 15.03 -7.28 0.84
N LYS A 60 15.10 -8.22 -0.11
CA LYS A 60 16.36 -8.91 -0.44
C LYS A 60 17.38 -7.95 -1.05
N ARG A 61 16.95 -7.04 -1.93
CA ARG A 61 17.83 -6.01 -2.52
C ARG A 61 18.35 -5.02 -1.50
N ASP A 62 17.51 -4.59 -0.54
CA ASP A 62 17.93 -3.64 0.50
C ASP A 62 18.89 -4.24 1.54
N ARG A 63 19.03 -5.58 1.59
CA ARG A 63 19.94 -6.29 2.52
C ARG A 63 21.25 -6.76 1.89
N SER A 64 21.41 -6.64 0.57
CA SER A 64 22.60 -7.04 -0.17
C SER A 64 23.51 -5.86 -0.49
#